data_AF-A0A0E3L660-F1
#
_entry.id   AF-A0A0E3L660-F1
#
_cell.length_a   1.000
_cell.length_b   1.000
_cell.length_c   1.000
_cell.angle_alpha   90.00
_cell.angle_beta   90.00
_cell.angle_gamma   90.00
#
_symmetry.space_group_name_H-M   'P 1'
#
loop_
_entity.id
_entity.type
_entity.pdbx_description
1 polymer ?
#
loop_
_entity_poly.entity_id
_entity_poly.type
_entity_poly.pdbx_seq_one_letter_code
_entity_poly.pdbx_strand_id
1 'polypeptide(L)'
;MVQNCEQERWEPEEERDRYFGFEPGNGIHDIHMNQGNSEKWEGDNGVWQDGGLIIHLPDEKKWVAIYLAFQSQCFHTDDITGNKLPEVCDGEAEGEKEVQIIAALVNPEGPDLGLESVILLNTTPDPVDLTGWALADKNKKKEKISGVINPGEAKRIKLSGEGVQLSNKDGIITLLDDRGIKVHGVKYTKEEATRPGWTIVF
;
A
#
# COMPACT_ATOMS: atom_id res chain seq x y z
N MET A 1 -19.87 -9.54 -16.05
CA MET A 1 -19.11 -8.89 -17.13
C MET A 1 -17.71 -8.67 -16.59
N VAL A 2 -16.69 -9.13 -17.31
CA VAL A 2 -15.30 -8.90 -16.94
C VAL A 2 -14.88 -7.60 -17.61
N GLN A 3 -14.42 -6.63 -16.84
CA GLN A 3 -13.79 -5.42 -17.34
C GLN A 3 -12.34 -5.42 -16.86
N ASN A 4 -11.43 -4.98 -17.71
CA ASN A 4 -10.00 -5.04 -17.46
C ASN A 4 -9.42 -3.63 -17.52
N CYS A 5 -8.43 -3.34 -16.70
CA CYS A 5 -7.70 -2.07 -16.69
C CYS A 5 -6.28 -2.35 -17.19
N GLU A 6 -5.90 -1.66 -18.28
CA GLU A 6 -4.68 -1.81 -19.10
C GLU A 6 -4.42 -3.23 -19.64
N GLN A 7 -4.48 -3.36 -20.97
CA GLN A 7 -4.25 -4.62 -21.68
C GLN A 7 -3.52 -4.35 -22.98
N GLU A 8 -2.47 -5.11 -23.24
CA GLU A 8 -2.12 -5.45 -24.62
C GLU A 8 -2.90 -6.71 -25.01
N ARG A 9 -3.82 -6.52 -25.96
CA ARG A 9 -4.46 -7.65 -26.63
C ARG A 9 -3.40 -8.29 -27.51
N TRP A 10 -3.24 -9.60 -27.42
CA TRP A 10 -2.40 -10.31 -28.39
C TRP A 10 -2.89 -9.99 -29.80
N GLU A 11 -1.96 -9.70 -30.71
CA GLU A 11 -2.30 -9.71 -32.12
C GLU A 11 -2.82 -11.12 -32.47
N PRO A 12 -3.89 -11.24 -33.28
CA PRO A 12 -4.45 -12.54 -33.59
C PRO A 12 -3.39 -13.42 -34.24
N GLU A 13 -2.99 -14.48 -33.56
CA GLU A 13 -2.06 -15.44 -34.12
C GLU A 13 -2.81 -16.32 -35.12
N GLU A 14 -2.25 -16.53 -36.31
CA GLU A 14 -2.81 -17.50 -37.26
C GLU A 14 -2.78 -18.94 -36.72
N GLU A 15 -1.97 -19.18 -35.69
CA GLU A 15 -1.94 -20.47 -35.00
C GLU A 15 -3.07 -20.60 -33.97
N ARG A 16 -3.64 -21.80 -33.90
CA ARG A 16 -4.69 -22.16 -32.97
C ARG A 16 -4.15 -22.20 -31.54
N ASP A 17 -4.87 -21.61 -30.60
CA ASP A 17 -4.46 -21.58 -29.18
C ASP A 17 -4.21 -23.01 -28.65
N ARG A 18 -3.05 -23.20 -27.99
CA ARG A 18 -2.54 -24.51 -27.58
C ARG A 18 -3.35 -25.16 -26.43
N TYR A 19 -4.02 -24.36 -25.60
CA TYR A 19 -4.63 -24.85 -24.34
C TYR A 19 -6.15 -24.94 -24.44
N PHE A 20 -6.77 -23.97 -25.09
CA PHE A 20 -8.21 -23.77 -25.20
C PHE A 20 -8.72 -23.97 -26.64
N GLY A 21 -7.84 -23.94 -27.64
CA GLY A 21 -8.15 -24.42 -28.99
C GLY A 21 -9.06 -23.52 -29.83
N PHE A 22 -9.10 -22.20 -29.57
CA PHE A 22 -9.79 -21.22 -30.43
C PHE A 22 -8.86 -20.70 -31.54
N GLU A 23 -9.46 -20.28 -32.67
CA GLU A 23 -8.76 -19.80 -33.87
C GLU A 23 -9.47 -18.54 -34.42
N PRO A 24 -8.74 -17.44 -34.70
CA PRO A 24 -7.30 -17.27 -34.45
C PRO A 24 -6.97 -17.32 -32.96
N GLY A 25 -5.74 -17.68 -32.63
CA GLY A 25 -5.19 -17.49 -31.29
C GLY A 25 -5.38 -16.03 -30.85
N ASN A 26 -5.73 -15.85 -29.60
CA ASN A 26 -6.32 -14.64 -29.01
C ASN A 26 -6.12 -14.70 -27.48
N GLY A 27 -4.97 -14.20 -27.04
CA GLY A 27 -4.66 -14.04 -25.63
C GLY A 27 -4.99 -12.63 -25.12
N ILE A 28 -4.93 -12.50 -23.81
CA ILE A 28 -4.83 -11.22 -23.11
C ILE A 28 -3.52 -11.29 -22.31
N HIS A 29 -2.63 -10.32 -22.50
CA HIS A 29 -1.38 -10.20 -21.76
C HIS A 29 -1.45 -9.09 -20.70
N ASP A 30 -0.40 -8.97 -19.90
CA ASP A 30 -0.20 -7.88 -18.93
C ASP A 30 -1.37 -7.70 -17.96
N ILE A 31 -1.95 -8.81 -17.50
CA ILE A 31 -3.02 -8.82 -16.50
C ILE A 31 -2.49 -8.84 -15.05
N HIS A 32 -1.18 -8.81 -14.89
CA HIS A 32 -0.46 -8.85 -13.61
C HIS A 32 0.32 -7.54 -13.40
N MET A 33 0.93 -7.37 -12.22
CA MET A 33 1.85 -6.26 -11.96
C MET A 33 2.94 -6.22 -13.03
N ASN A 34 3.18 -5.03 -13.58
CA ASN A 34 4.21 -4.78 -14.58
C ASN A 34 5.25 -3.78 -14.05
N GLN A 35 5.49 -3.85 -12.75
CA GLN A 35 6.48 -3.10 -12.02
C GLN A 35 7.23 -4.04 -11.07
N GLY A 36 8.45 -3.68 -10.71
CA GLY A 36 9.25 -4.46 -9.77
C GLY A 36 9.79 -5.78 -10.32
N ASN A 37 9.80 -5.96 -11.65
CA ASN A 37 10.52 -7.05 -12.30
C ASN A 37 12.03 -6.94 -12.06
N SER A 38 12.71 -8.08 -12.10
CA SER A 38 14.16 -8.20 -11.93
C SER A 38 14.81 -8.92 -13.12
N GLU A 39 16.13 -8.78 -13.22
CA GLU A 39 16.95 -9.48 -14.20
C GLU A 39 16.52 -9.17 -15.64
N LYS A 40 16.33 -10.20 -16.47
CA LYS A 40 16.02 -10.07 -17.90
C LYS A 40 14.67 -9.41 -18.20
N TRP A 41 13.81 -9.23 -17.19
CA TRP A 41 12.46 -8.65 -17.33
C TRP A 41 12.38 -7.20 -16.82
N GLU A 42 13.51 -6.60 -16.40
CA GLU A 42 13.54 -5.19 -15.97
C GLU A 42 13.09 -4.22 -17.06
N GLY A 43 13.29 -4.57 -18.34
CA GLY A 43 12.87 -3.77 -19.49
C GLY A 43 11.35 -3.60 -19.62
N ASP A 44 10.57 -4.46 -18.96
CA ASP A 44 9.10 -4.43 -19.02
C ASP A 44 8.51 -3.55 -17.90
N ASN A 45 9.33 -3.07 -16.96
CA ASN A 45 8.86 -2.22 -15.87
C ASN A 45 8.34 -0.86 -16.37
N GLY A 46 7.14 -0.49 -15.94
CA GLY A 46 6.55 0.80 -16.30
C GLY A 46 5.55 1.30 -15.26
N VAL A 47 5.68 2.56 -14.84
CA VAL A 47 4.71 3.19 -13.93
C VAL A 47 3.35 3.27 -14.64
N TRP A 48 2.29 2.91 -13.91
CA TRP A 48 0.89 2.86 -14.40
C TRP A 48 0.56 1.71 -15.36
N GLN A 49 1.45 0.73 -15.51
CA GLN A 49 1.22 -0.42 -16.42
C GLN A 49 0.79 -1.71 -15.72
N ASP A 50 0.52 -1.65 -14.40
CA ASP A 50 0.04 -2.81 -13.66
C ASP A 50 -1.35 -3.25 -14.14
N GLY A 51 -1.44 -4.52 -14.54
CA GLY A 51 -2.68 -5.14 -14.94
C GLY A 51 -3.58 -5.57 -13.78
N GLY A 52 -4.86 -5.75 -14.09
CA GLY A 52 -5.81 -6.32 -13.14
C GLY A 52 -7.09 -6.82 -13.80
N LEU A 53 -7.73 -7.77 -13.13
CA LEU A 53 -8.98 -8.39 -13.56
C LEU A 53 -10.14 -7.92 -12.67
N ILE A 54 -11.16 -7.29 -13.26
CA ILE A 54 -12.36 -6.87 -12.53
C ILE A 54 -13.57 -7.70 -13.01
N ILE A 55 -14.21 -8.40 -12.07
CA ILE A 55 -15.35 -9.27 -12.32
C ILE A 55 -16.59 -8.66 -11.65
N HIS A 56 -17.62 -8.36 -12.46
CA HIS A 56 -18.95 -8.00 -11.96
C HIS A 56 -19.87 -9.22 -11.89
N LEU A 57 -20.36 -9.52 -10.68
CA LEU A 57 -21.38 -10.51 -10.37
C LEU A 57 -22.72 -9.79 -10.13
N PRO A 58 -23.55 -9.58 -11.17
CA PRO A 58 -24.71 -8.70 -11.11
C PRO A 58 -25.80 -9.20 -10.16
N ASP A 59 -26.01 -10.51 -10.10
CA ASP A 59 -27.03 -11.13 -9.22
C ASP A 59 -26.72 -10.91 -7.74
N GLU A 60 -25.43 -10.78 -7.40
CA GLU A 60 -24.93 -10.48 -6.04
C GLU A 60 -24.72 -8.98 -5.79
N LYS A 61 -24.90 -8.13 -6.81
CA LYS A 61 -24.50 -6.70 -6.79
C LYS A 61 -23.06 -6.51 -6.29
N LYS A 62 -22.16 -7.41 -6.72
CA LYS A 62 -20.79 -7.51 -6.20
C LYS A 62 -19.76 -7.33 -7.30
N TRP A 63 -18.70 -6.61 -6.97
CA TRP A 63 -17.50 -6.47 -7.79
C TRP A 63 -16.33 -7.17 -7.10
N VAL A 64 -15.52 -7.89 -7.87
CA VAL A 64 -14.30 -8.55 -7.41
C VAL A 64 -13.15 -8.04 -8.28
N ALA A 65 -12.11 -7.50 -7.66
CA ALA A 65 -10.86 -7.14 -8.32
C ALA A 65 -9.79 -8.16 -7.94
N ILE A 66 -9.05 -8.67 -8.92
CA ILE A 66 -7.94 -9.60 -8.76
C ILE A 66 -6.70 -8.92 -9.32
N TYR A 67 -5.69 -8.79 -8.47
CA TYR A 67 -4.36 -8.33 -8.83
C TYR A 67 -3.39 -9.49 -8.63
N LEU A 68 -2.52 -9.72 -9.60
CA LEU A 68 -1.58 -10.82 -9.61
C LEU A 68 -0.17 -10.25 -9.67
N ALA A 69 0.75 -10.86 -8.94
CA ALA A 69 2.17 -10.56 -9.02
C ALA A 69 2.93 -11.88 -8.99
N PHE A 70 4.05 -11.96 -9.71
CA PHE A 70 4.95 -13.09 -9.57
C PHE A 70 5.66 -13.02 -8.21
N GLN A 71 5.99 -14.18 -7.64
CA GLN A 71 6.73 -14.23 -6.37
C GLN A 71 8.06 -13.46 -6.42
N SER A 72 8.67 -13.34 -7.61
CA SER A 72 9.92 -12.62 -7.82
C SER A 72 9.76 -11.11 -7.97
N GLN A 73 8.54 -10.58 -8.11
CA GLN A 73 8.31 -9.15 -8.29
C GLN A 73 8.30 -8.41 -6.96
N CYS A 74 8.95 -7.25 -6.94
CA CYS A 74 8.96 -6.39 -5.76
C CYS A 74 7.78 -5.43 -5.72
N PHE A 75 7.12 -5.32 -4.57
CA PHE A 75 6.03 -4.37 -4.35
C PHE A 75 6.50 -2.92 -4.11
N HIS A 76 7.78 -2.72 -3.77
CA HIS A 76 8.36 -1.39 -3.60
C HIS A 76 9.13 -0.99 -4.86
N THR A 77 8.55 -0.05 -5.59
CA THR A 77 9.06 0.37 -6.90
C THR A 77 9.30 1.87 -6.93
N ASP A 78 10.22 2.30 -7.78
CA ASP A 78 10.48 3.70 -8.05
C ASP A 78 9.29 4.33 -8.81
N ASP A 79 8.78 5.45 -8.31
CA ASP A 79 7.57 6.12 -8.82
C ASP A 79 7.77 6.78 -10.21
N ILE A 80 8.99 6.78 -10.76
CA ILE A 80 9.30 7.35 -12.10
C ILE A 80 9.54 6.24 -13.13
N THR A 81 10.24 5.18 -12.74
CA THR A 81 10.70 4.12 -13.65
C THR A 81 9.91 2.82 -13.50
N GLY A 82 9.25 2.61 -12.37
CA GLY A 82 8.59 1.33 -12.04
C GLY A 82 9.56 0.20 -11.71
N ASN A 83 10.87 0.47 -11.69
CA ASN A 83 11.88 -0.51 -11.30
C ASN A 83 11.79 -0.81 -9.80
N LYS A 84 12.20 -2.03 -9.42
CA LYS A 84 12.31 -2.40 -8.00
C LYS A 84 13.28 -1.48 -7.27
N LEU A 85 13.04 -1.22 -5.99
CA LEU A 85 13.97 -0.51 -5.10
C LEU A 85 14.94 -1.53 -4.46
N PRO A 86 16.20 -1.66 -4.92
CA PRO A 86 17.08 -2.77 -4.52
C PRO A 86 17.32 -2.84 -3.02
N GLU A 87 17.41 -1.69 -2.34
CA GLU A 87 17.61 -1.61 -0.89
C GLU A 87 16.50 -2.26 -0.05
N VAL A 88 15.29 -2.39 -0.63
CA VAL A 88 14.12 -3.00 0.03
C VAL A 88 13.89 -4.41 -0.51
N CYS A 89 14.00 -4.57 -1.82
CA CYS A 89 13.64 -5.79 -2.52
C CYS A 89 14.72 -6.88 -2.43
N ASP A 90 15.98 -6.48 -2.29
CA ASP A 90 17.13 -7.40 -2.23
C ASP A 90 17.72 -7.48 -0.80
N GLY A 91 17.21 -6.67 0.13
CA GLY A 91 17.56 -6.71 1.55
C GLY A 91 16.77 -7.80 2.28
N GLU A 92 17.38 -8.46 3.28
CA GLU A 92 16.79 -9.55 4.09
C GLU A 92 15.58 -9.15 4.97
N ALA A 93 14.87 -8.07 4.68
CA ALA A 93 13.77 -7.57 5.50
C ALA A 93 12.39 -7.80 4.86
N GLU A 94 12.15 -8.95 4.24
CA GLU A 94 10.77 -9.47 4.17
C GLU A 94 10.35 -9.92 5.58
N GLY A 95 9.75 -9.00 6.35
CA GLY A 95 8.80 -9.39 7.39
C GLY A 95 9.14 -9.09 8.85
N GLU A 96 10.25 -8.44 9.17
CA GLU A 96 10.36 -7.82 10.50
C GLU A 96 9.57 -6.51 10.48
N LYS A 97 8.31 -6.59 10.94
CA LYS A 97 7.44 -5.43 11.10
C LYS A 97 7.97 -4.54 12.24
N GLU A 98 9.11 -3.89 12.02
CA GLU A 98 9.89 -3.23 13.07
C GLU A 98 9.03 -2.31 13.92
N VAL A 99 8.35 -1.38 13.26
CA VAL A 99 7.40 -0.46 13.89
C VAL A 99 6.03 -0.58 13.23
N GLN A 100 5.01 -0.85 14.03
CA GLN A 100 3.63 -1.00 13.55
C GLN A 100 2.73 0.11 14.05
N ILE A 101 1.79 0.53 13.21
CA ILE A 101 0.65 1.34 13.64
C ILE A 101 -0.38 0.40 14.27
N ILE A 102 -0.60 0.52 15.57
CA ILE A 102 -1.54 -0.35 16.30
C ILE A 102 -2.86 0.36 16.65
N ALA A 103 -2.85 1.70 16.68
CA ALA A 103 -4.05 2.46 17.02
C ALA A 103 -3.98 3.91 16.49
N ALA A 104 -5.13 4.56 16.34
CA ALA A 104 -5.21 5.98 16.04
C ALA A 104 -6.44 6.64 16.66
N LEU A 105 -6.27 7.85 17.17
CA LEU A 105 -7.37 8.76 17.52
C LEU A 105 -7.59 9.68 16.32
N VAL A 106 -8.58 9.35 15.49
CA VAL A 106 -8.90 10.09 14.26
C VAL A 106 -9.95 11.17 14.49
N ASN A 107 -10.84 10.99 15.47
CA ASN A 107 -11.93 11.89 15.79
C ASN A 107 -11.85 12.27 17.28
N PRO A 108 -11.03 13.25 17.68
CA PRO A 108 -10.89 13.66 19.07
C PRO A 108 -12.14 14.40 19.60
N GLU A 109 -12.32 14.47 20.91
CA GLU A 109 -13.35 15.36 21.48
C GLU A 109 -12.88 16.82 21.41
N GLY A 110 -13.73 17.72 20.90
CA GLY A 110 -13.41 19.14 20.75
C GLY A 110 -13.02 19.52 19.32
N PRO A 111 -12.21 20.57 19.11
CA PRO A 111 -11.75 20.90 17.76
C PRO A 111 -10.82 19.80 17.22
N ASP A 112 -11.12 19.29 16.02
CA ASP A 112 -10.37 18.18 15.39
C ASP A 112 -8.88 18.51 15.18
N LEU A 113 -8.55 19.77 14.87
CA LEU A 113 -7.21 20.20 14.51
C LEU A 113 -6.22 20.11 15.69
N GLY A 114 -5.20 19.27 15.51
CA GLY A 114 -4.06 19.15 16.44
C GLY A 114 -4.33 18.31 17.68
N LEU A 115 -5.42 17.55 17.72
CA LEU A 115 -5.72 16.58 18.80
C LEU A 115 -5.68 15.12 18.33
N GLU A 116 -5.56 14.90 17.02
CA GLU A 116 -5.35 13.58 16.43
C GLU A 116 -4.03 12.95 16.90
N SER A 117 -4.00 11.63 16.99
CA SER A 117 -2.77 10.91 17.34
C SER A 117 -2.71 9.50 16.75
N VAL A 118 -1.51 9.00 16.57
CA VAL A 118 -1.22 7.64 16.10
C VAL A 118 -0.37 6.94 17.16
N ILE A 119 -0.66 5.67 17.45
CA ILE A 119 0.12 4.85 18.39
C ILE A 119 0.96 3.86 17.59
N LEU A 120 2.28 3.97 17.78
CA LEU A 120 3.29 3.14 17.13
C LEU A 120 3.84 2.13 18.14
N LEU A 121 3.98 0.87 17.75
CA LEU A 121 4.58 -0.19 18.55
C LEU A 121 5.89 -0.63 17.90
N ASN A 122 6.99 -0.59 18.65
CA ASN A 122 8.22 -1.25 18.26
C ASN A 122 8.16 -2.75 18.66
N THR A 123 8.25 -3.64 17.68
CA THR A 123 8.22 -5.10 17.90
C THR A 123 9.60 -5.76 17.87
N THR A 124 10.66 -4.99 17.61
CA THR A 124 12.04 -5.49 17.57
C THR A 124 12.66 -5.54 18.98
N PRO A 125 13.76 -6.29 19.15
CA PRO A 125 14.52 -6.29 20.40
C PRO A 125 15.38 -5.03 20.62
N ASP A 126 15.47 -4.11 19.64
CA ASP A 126 16.36 -2.95 19.66
C ASP A 126 15.59 -1.61 19.62
N PRO A 127 16.10 -0.53 20.25
CA PRO A 127 15.47 0.78 20.15
C PRO A 127 15.47 1.30 18.70
N VAL A 128 14.34 1.86 18.26
CA VAL A 128 14.20 2.47 16.92
C VAL A 128 14.18 3.99 17.04
N ASP A 129 15.09 4.67 16.33
CA ASP A 129 15.11 6.13 16.18
C ASP A 129 14.23 6.54 14.99
N LEU A 130 13.19 7.33 15.26
CA LEU A 130 12.27 7.83 14.25
C LEU A 130 12.77 9.10 13.54
N THR A 131 14.01 9.51 13.74
CA THR A 131 14.57 10.70 13.08
C THR A 131 14.49 10.54 11.56
N GLY A 132 13.80 11.47 10.90
CA GLY A 132 13.59 11.45 9.45
C GLY A 132 12.33 10.71 9.00
N TRP A 133 11.73 9.89 9.88
CA TRP A 133 10.50 9.15 9.59
C TRP A 133 9.31 10.09 9.43
N ALA A 134 8.26 9.60 8.78
CA ALA A 134 7.04 10.36 8.57
C ALA A 134 5.77 9.51 8.65
N LEU A 135 4.68 10.15 9.04
CA LEU A 135 3.32 9.65 8.81
C LEU A 135 2.78 10.28 7.53
N ALA A 136 1.97 9.54 6.78
CA ALA A 136 1.28 10.03 5.59
C ALA A 136 -0.21 9.66 5.60
N ASP A 137 -1.06 10.59 5.15
CA ASP A 137 -2.49 10.35 4.98
C ASP A 137 -2.85 9.84 3.57
N LYS A 138 -4.15 9.59 3.34
CA LYS A 138 -4.68 9.17 2.03
C LYS A 138 -4.44 10.17 0.89
N ASN A 139 -4.22 11.44 1.21
CA ASN A 139 -3.94 12.50 0.25
C ASN A 139 -2.43 12.70 0.05
N LYS A 140 -1.60 11.80 0.58
CA LYS A 140 -0.13 11.87 0.57
C LYS A 140 0.43 13.08 1.31
N LYS A 141 -0.35 13.77 2.16
CA LYS A 141 0.21 14.79 3.06
C LYS A 141 1.05 14.09 4.10
N LYS A 142 2.23 14.64 4.37
CA LYS A 142 3.22 14.04 5.26
C LYS A 142 3.43 14.91 6.51
N GLU A 143 3.66 14.26 7.63
CA GLU A 143 4.10 14.89 8.86
C GLU A 143 5.32 14.13 9.39
N LYS A 144 6.42 14.86 9.59
CA LYS A 144 7.64 14.27 10.13
C LYS A 144 7.45 13.95 11.60
N ILE A 145 7.94 12.78 12.00
CA ILE A 145 7.94 12.31 13.39
C ILE A 145 9.38 12.18 13.87
N SER A 146 9.58 12.10 15.18
CA SER A 146 10.92 11.99 15.75
C SER A 146 10.91 11.37 17.15
N GLY A 147 12.11 11.05 17.62
CA GLY A 147 12.36 10.45 18.92
C GLY A 147 12.48 8.93 18.86
N VAL A 148 12.82 8.33 19.99
CA VAL A 148 13.10 6.89 20.07
C VAL A 148 11.88 6.13 20.58
N ILE A 149 11.65 4.92 20.04
CA ILE A 149 10.72 3.92 20.58
C ILE A 149 11.55 2.72 21.05
N ASN A 150 11.52 2.43 22.35
CA ASN A 150 12.25 1.32 22.94
C ASN A 150 11.64 -0.05 22.56
N PRO A 151 12.38 -1.15 22.74
CA PRO A 151 11.87 -2.50 22.47
C PRO A 151 10.55 -2.77 23.20
N GLY A 152 9.53 -3.21 22.46
CA GLY A 152 8.19 -3.49 23.00
C GLY A 152 7.39 -2.26 23.46
N GLU A 153 7.90 -1.04 23.26
CA GLU A 153 7.22 0.20 23.65
C GLU A 153 6.14 0.57 22.63
N ALA A 154 4.97 0.95 23.14
CA ALA A 154 3.92 1.62 22.37
C ALA A 154 3.96 3.13 22.64
N LYS A 155 4.33 3.92 21.63
CA LYS A 155 4.47 5.37 21.73
C LYS A 155 3.35 6.09 21.00
N ARG A 156 2.68 7.01 21.69
CA ARG A 156 1.69 7.92 21.09
C ARG A 156 2.40 9.10 20.43
N ILE A 157 2.18 9.26 19.13
CA ILE A 157 2.60 10.42 18.35
C ILE A 157 1.38 11.33 18.16
N LYS A 158 1.46 12.54 18.73
CA LYS A 158 0.43 13.55 18.54
C LYS A 158 0.68 14.30 17.23
N LEU A 159 -0.35 14.47 16.42
CA LEU A 159 -0.25 15.20 15.16
C LEU A 159 -0.35 16.71 15.39
N SER A 160 0.40 17.46 14.60
CA SER A 160 0.46 18.92 14.63
C SER A 160 -0.83 19.58 14.14
N GLY A 161 -1.56 18.92 13.24
CA GLY A 161 -2.70 19.48 12.50
C GLY A 161 -2.31 20.32 11.27
N GLU A 162 -1.02 20.54 11.02
CA GLU A 162 -0.52 21.27 9.86
C GLU A 162 -0.16 20.35 8.68
N GLY A 163 0.21 19.10 8.97
CA GLY A 163 0.63 18.10 7.99
C GLY A 163 -0.47 17.08 7.68
N VAL A 164 -0.32 15.89 8.27
CA VAL A 164 -1.28 14.76 8.15
C VAL A 164 -2.63 15.19 8.70
N GLN A 165 -3.71 14.81 8.00
CA GLN A 165 -5.08 15.08 8.45
C GLN A 165 -5.89 13.77 8.44
N LEU A 166 -6.30 13.31 9.62
CA LEU A 166 -7.04 12.06 9.76
C LEU A 166 -8.55 12.33 9.60
N SER A 167 -9.09 12.02 8.43
CA SER A 167 -10.51 12.29 8.16
C SER A 167 -11.46 11.48 9.04
N ASN A 168 -12.50 12.11 9.57
CA ASN A 168 -13.62 11.46 10.29
C ASN A 168 -14.58 10.63 9.40
N LYS A 169 -14.22 10.37 8.14
CA LYS A 169 -15.06 9.64 7.18
C LYS A 169 -14.48 8.28 6.77
N ASP A 170 -13.19 8.23 6.54
CA ASP A 170 -12.41 7.06 6.20
C ASP A 170 -10.98 7.57 5.99
N GLY A 171 -10.02 6.69 6.11
CA GLY A 171 -8.65 7.08 5.88
C GLY A 171 -7.69 5.92 5.77
N ILE A 172 -6.50 6.28 5.31
CA ILE A 172 -5.31 5.45 5.33
C ILE A 172 -4.27 6.23 6.11
N ILE A 173 -3.59 5.54 7.01
CA ILE A 173 -2.43 6.05 7.74
C ILE A 173 -1.25 5.19 7.33
N THR A 174 -0.21 5.81 6.80
CA THR A 174 1.01 5.14 6.35
C THR A 174 2.18 5.62 7.19
N LEU A 175 2.99 4.68 7.67
CA LEU A 175 4.27 4.94 8.32
C LEU A 175 5.39 4.78 7.30
N LEU A 176 6.23 5.80 7.17
CA LEU A 176 7.39 5.85 6.29
C LEU A 176 8.66 5.93 7.12
N ASP A 177 9.69 5.20 6.72
CA ASP A 177 11.04 5.30 7.30
C ASP A 177 11.73 6.63 6.90
N ASP A 178 12.98 6.79 7.33
CA ASP A 178 13.83 7.95 7.03
C ASP A 178 14.19 8.10 5.53
N ARG A 179 14.08 7.01 4.76
CA ARG A 179 14.23 6.99 3.30
C ARG A 179 12.91 7.26 2.57
N GLY A 180 11.79 7.30 3.29
CA GLY A 180 10.46 7.51 2.74
C GLY A 180 9.79 6.23 2.23
N ILE A 181 10.35 5.06 2.56
CA ILE A 181 9.81 3.74 2.22
C ILE A 181 8.72 3.38 3.22
N LYS A 182 7.63 2.80 2.73
CA LYS A 182 6.52 2.35 3.57
C LYS A 182 6.94 1.17 4.44
N VAL A 183 6.88 1.38 5.76
CA VAL A 183 7.10 0.36 6.80
C VAL A 183 5.80 -0.31 7.21
N HIS A 184 4.74 0.47 7.45
CA HIS A 184 3.43 -0.06 7.83
C HIS A 184 2.31 0.82 7.29
N GLY A 185 1.11 0.28 7.16
CA GLY A 185 -0.06 1.09 6.83
C GLY A 185 -1.36 0.42 7.27
N VAL A 186 -2.27 1.24 7.76
CA VAL A 186 -3.59 0.82 8.24
C VAL A 186 -4.66 1.63 7.52
N LYS A 187 -5.85 1.06 7.41
CA LYS A 187 -7.05 1.73 6.90
C LYS A 187 -8.14 1.67 7.95
N TYR A 188 -8.99 2.69 7.96
CA TYR A 188 -10.17 2.71 8.82
C TYR A 188 -11.39 3.19 8.05
N THR A 189 -12.57 2.73 8.47
CA THR A 189 -13.86 3.07 7.85
C THR A 189 -14.54 4.24 8.55
N LYS A 190 -15.65 4.67 7.96
CA LYS A 190 -16.52 5.70 8.54
C LYS A 190 -17.04 5.29 9.90
N GLU A 191 -17.51 4.05 10.00
CA GLU A 191 -18.14 3.51 11.20
C GLU A 191 -17.16 3.57 12.39
N GLU A 192 -15.90 3.24 12.15
CA GLU A 192 -14.82 3.31 13.14
C GLU A 192 -14.49 4.76 13.53
N ALA A 193 -14.49 5.69 12.56
CA ALA A 193 -14.19 7.10 12.78
C ALA A 193 -15.36 7.91 13.38
N THR A 194 -16.58 7.36 13.42
CA THR A 194 -17.77 8.15 13.82
C THR A 194 -17.82 8.55 15.29
N ARG A 195 -17.07 7.86 16.17
CA ARG A 195 -17.19 8.01 17.63
C ARG A 195 -16.13 8.99 18.17
N PRO A 196 -16.52 10.22 18.59
CA PRO A 196 -15.56 11.18 19.11
C PRO A 196 -14.88 10.67 20.38
N GLY A 197 -13.58 10.92 20.52
CA GLY A 197 -12.75 10.51 21.65
C GLY A 197 -12.30 9.04 21.64
N TRP A 198 -12.83 8.21 20.73
CA TRP A 198 -12.49 6.80 20.68
C TRP A 198 -11.21 6.58 19.85
N THR A 199 -10.29 5.80 20.41
CA THR A 199 -9.10 5.32 19.68
C THR A 199 -9.48 4.06 18.91
N ILE A 200 -9.29 4.08 17.60
CA ILE A 200 -9.43 2.92 16.72
C ILE A 200 -8.22 2.01 16.94
N VAL A 201 -8.44 0.70 17.04
CA VAL A 201 -7.41 -0.34 17.15
C VAL A 201 -7.43 -1.17 15.86
N PHE A 202 -6.26 -1.51 15.34
CA PHE A 202 -6.08 -2.19 14.05
C PHE A 202 -5.66 -3.65 14.21
#